data_AF-A0A7S3P3Q3-F1
#
_entry.id   AF-A0A7S3P3Q3-F1
#
_cell.length_a   1.000
_cell.length_b   1.000
_cell.length_c   1.000
_cell.angle_alpha   90.00
_cell.angle_beta   90.00
_cell.angle_gamma   90.00
#
_symmetry.space_group_name_H-M   'P 1'
#
loop_
_entity.id
_entity.type
_entity.pdbx_description
1 polymer ?
#
loop_
_entity_poly.entity_id
_entity_poly.type
_entity_poly.pdbx_seq_one_letter_code
_entity_poly.pdbx_strand_id
1 'polypeptide(L)'
;QTAEETEAISRSGEDWYFGAYHTIPLQTQALKRNLQPIRNIREAAPQQQQSMLNPSTRRPFSAKGKIRLAACAVVLLTLYFGSSFQEKGLPDIRRADIKKVGVHTSTLETKEVGVHNSTLEKLEKQPNVNLPGNVIFLHIGKAAGGTIQSRYNRVWNTHIKHCHPRPCIQPEWNTDEDAHPYLMLPLRDPIDRFDSAFYWRLLRVCHPDPELQIPNYKELSGRDWDCTTGNGRGYEAQAIHITYEQNASKLALDLCSPDKKLQKEARKAMSNIGHSQFNIRNWMSFDWQPERVYPIVVEKGFDSIPEQTDEAIRWIWNNTHFEEQSTFQLRSEYVAHKPLSVPAQNSHSSTLIKKTLTAEAVECLRTFYQDEYQFLAELGQKACKSEGCQLAIQSILNRRA
;
A
#
# COMPACT_ATOMS: atom_id res chain seq x y z
N GLN A 1 -68.08 -16.76 24.10
CA GLN A 1 -68.33 -15.79 25.19
C GLN A 1 -67.18 -15.94 26.15
N THR A 2 -66.27 -15.01 26.43
CA THR A 2 -65.99 -13.59 26.09
C THR A 2 -64.57 -13.38 26.69
N ALA A 3 -63.60 -12.76 26.00
CA ALA A 3 -63.20 -11.34 26.16
C ALA A 3 -63.10 -10.92 27.65
N GLU A 4 -62.04 -10.30 28.19
CA GLU A 4 -61.11 -9.29 27.69
C GLU A 4 -60.03 -9.00 28.79
N GLU A 5 -58.86 -8.49 28.36
CA GLU A 5 -57.91 -7.56 29.07
C GLU A 5 -57.16 -8.05 30.34
N THR A 6 -55.85 -7.80 30.57
CA THR A 6 -55.04 -6.58 30.36
C THR A 6 -53.51 -6.86 30.23
N GLU A 7 -52.89 -6.24 29.22
CA GLU A 7 -51.59 -5.53 29.10
C GLU A 7 -50.33 -5.72 30.00
N ALA A 8 -49.17 -5.65 29.31
CA ALA A 8 -47.90 -4.93 29.60
C ALA A 8 -46.69 -5.62 30.31
N ILE A 9 -45.57 -5.74 29.57
CA ILE A 9 -44.16 -5.31 29.84
C ILE A 9 -43.30 -5.77 28.62
N SER A 10 -43.04 -4.88 27.64
CA SER A 10 -41.76 -4.17 27.36
C SER A 10 -40.58 -5.09 27.00
N ARG A 11 -40.21 -5.33 25.73
CA ARG A 11 -39.36 -4.50 24.82
C ARG A 11 -38.08 -3.93 25.46
N SER A 12 -36.93 -4.45 25.02
CA SER A 12 -35.61 -3.81 24.97
C SER A 12 -34.94 -4.31 23.68
N GLY A 13 -34.53 -3.54 22.68
CA GLY A 13 -34.21 -2.11 22.63
C GLY A 13 -32.69 -1.92 22.58
N GLU A 14 -32.05 -2.23 21.45
CA GLU A 14 -30.71 -1.71 21.11
C GLU A 14 -30.72 -1.24 19.64
N ASP A 15 -31.15 0.00 19.48
CA ASP A 15 -30.97 0.79 18.26
C ASP A 15 -29.52 1.27 18.18
N TRP A 16 -28.81 0.87 17.13
CA TRP A 16 -27.56 1.51 16.74
C TRP A 16 -27.89 2.81 16.00
N TYR A 17 -27.58 3.92 16.67
CA TYR A 17 -27.70 5.29 16.19
C TYR A 17 -27.02 5.49 14.82
N PHE A 18 -27.83 5.73 13.79
CA PHE A 18 -27.41 6.47 12.60
C PHE A 18 -27.33 7.95 12.96
N GLY A 19 -26.12 8.50 13.01
CA GLY A 19 -25.89 9.93 13.16
C GLY A 19 -26.33 10.70 11.92
N ALA A 20 -27.58 11.17 11.91
CA ALA A 20 -28.03 12.22 11.02
C ALA A 20 -27.40 13.55 11.47
N TYR A 21 -26.69 14.21 10.56
CA TYR A 21 -26.14 15.55 10.78
C TYR A 21 -27.29 16.57 10.71
N HIS A 22 -27.80 16.97 11.88
CA HIS A 22 -28.56 18.21 11.99
C HIS A 22 -27.60 19.39 12.09
N THR A 23 -27.61 20.25 11.08
CA THR A 23 -27.04 21.60 11.11
C THR A 23 -27.79 22.45 12.13
N ILE A 24 -27.12 22.80 13.24
CA ILE A 24 -27.57 23.84 14.17
C ILE A 24 -26.76 25.10 13.88
N PRO A 25 -27.39 26.28 13.70
CA PRO A 25 -26.66 27.52 13.49
C PRO A 25 -26.02 28.00 14.79
N LEU A 26 -24.70 28.24 14.74
CA LEU A 26 -23.95 28.89 15.82
C LEU A 26 -24.31 30.39 15.87
N GLN A 27 -25.08 30.80 16.88
CA GLN A 27 -25.13 32.18 17.33
C GLN A 27 -23.88 32.49 18.16
N THR A 28 -22.98 33.29 17.59
CA THR A 28 -21.87 33.93 18.29
C THR A 28 -22.39 34.98 19.29
N GLN A 29 -22.19 34.76 20.58
CA GLN A 29 -22.16 35.84 21.58
C GLN A 29 -20.75 35.98 22.17
N ALA A 30 -20.29 37.23 22.11
CA ALA A 30 -18.97 37.68 22.48
C ALA A 30 -18.74 37.62 24.00
N LEU A 31 -17.55 37.15 24.39
CA LEU A 31 -16.98 37.45 25.70
C LEU A 31 -15.53 37.89 25.52
N LYS A 32 -15.36 39.21 25.36
CA LYS A 32 -14.10 39.90 25.59
C LYS A 32 -13.79 39.86 27.08
N ARG A 33 -12.68 39.23 27.48
CA ARG A 33 -12.01 39.54 28.75
C ARG A 33 -10.49 39.68 28.53
N ASN A 34 -10.08 40.94 28.59
CA ASN A 34 -8.83 41.49 29.10
C ASN A 34 -7.65 40.52 29.31
N LEU A 35 -6.63 40.66 28.46
CA LEU A 35 -5.23 40.47 28.85
C LEU A 35 -4.44 41.69 28.38
N GLN A 36 -4.00 42.52 29.33
CA GLN A 36 -2.92 43.48 29.12
C GLN A 36 -1.57 42.85 29.53
N PRO A 37 -0.46 43.32 28.96
CA PRO A 37 0.84 42.64 29.04
C PRO A 37 1.66 43.09 30.25
N ILE A 38 2.20 42.14 31.01
CA ILE A 38 3.24 42.43 31.99
C ILE A 38 4.60 42.34 31.30
N ARG A 39 5.27 43.49 31.21
CA ARG A 39 6.71 43.63 30.90
C ARG A 39 7.54 43.51 32.19
N ASN A 40 8.71 42.91 32.01
CA ASN A 40 9.96 43.08 32.78
C ASN A 40 9.99 42.68 34.26
N ILE A 41 10.71 41.59 34.55
CA ILE A 41 11.72 41.56 35.62
C ILE A 41 12.99 40.87 35.08
N ARG A 42 14.08 41.63 35.09
CA ARG A 42 15.48 41.22 34.99
C ARG A 42 15.99 41.05 36.42
N GLU A 43 16.92 40.11 36.62
CA GLU A 43 17.78 39.83 37.80
C GLU A 43 17.57 38.38 38.29
N ALA A 44 18.56 37.61 38.74
CA ALA A 44 20.01 37.65 38.71
C ALA A 44 20.45 36.21 39.03
N ALA A 45 21.32 35.59 38.22
CA ALA A 45 21.87 34.26 38.51
C ALA A 45 23.36 34.39 38.84
N PRO A 46 23.84 33.90 40.00
CA PRO A 46 25.25 33.96 40.35
C PRO A 46 26.05 32.79 39.74
N GLN A 47 27.25 33.14 39.29
CA GLN A 47 28.33 32.23 38.93
C GLN A 47 28.93 31.56 40.18
N GLN A 48 29.17 30.25 40.12
CA GLN A 48 30.26 29.57 40.84
C GLN A 48 30.87 28.56 39.86
N GLN A 49 32.02 28.89 39.27
CA GLN A 49 33.40 28.61 39.75
C GLN A 49 33.86 27.18 39.50
N GLN A 50 34.86 27.12 38.63
CA GLN A 50 35.71 26.01 38.25
C GLN A 50 36.43 25.41 39.47
N SER A 51 36.59 24.09 39.48
CA SER A 51 37.83 23.49 40.00
C SER A 51 38.42 22.58 38.93
N MET A 52 39.65 22.93 38.55
CA MET A 52 40.55 22.09 37.77
C MET A 52 41.11 21.01 38.68
N LEU A 53 41.21 19.77 38.20
CA LEU A 53 42.38 18.92 38.41
C LEU A 53 42.45 17.92 37.25
N ASN A 54 43.57 18.00 36.53
CA ASN A 54 44.02 17.16 35.43
C ASN A 54 45.15 16.24 35.99
N PRO A 55 45.90 15.50 35.16
CA PRO A 55 45.64 14.20 34.55
C PRO A 55 46.57 13.09 35.09
N SER A 56 46.32 11.81 34.75
CA SER A 56 47.34 10.84 34.30
C SER A 56 46.87 9.40 34.44
N THR A 57 46.82 8.66 33.33
CA THR A 57 47.59 7.42 33.10
C THR A 57 47.12 6.77 31.78
N ARG A 58 47.81 7.12 30.69
CA ARG A 58 47.92 6.26 29.51
C ARG A 58 49.01 5.23 29.79
N ARG A 59 48.72 3.94 29.61
CA ARG A 59 49.73 2.95 29.23
C ARG A 59 49.22 2.12 28.05
N PRO A 60 50.13 1.66 27.17
CA PRO A 60 49.80 1.01 25.91
C PRO A 60 49.78 -0.52 26.08
N PHE A 61 48.87 -1.19 25.38
CA PHE A 61 49.03 -2.59 24.97
C PHE A 61 49.03 -2.58 23.45
N SER A 62 50.20 -2.67 22.79
CA SER A 62 50.95 -3.89 22.49
C SER A 62 50.19 -4.82 21.54
N ALA A 63 50.46 -4.62 20.24
CA ALA A 63 50.18 -5.56 19.18
C ALA A 63 50.94 -6.87 19.39
N LYS A 64 50.21 -8.01 19.31
CA LYS A 64 50.66 -9.34 18.84
C LYS A 64 49.54 -10.34 19.13
N GLY A 65 48.86 -10.84 18.09
CA GLY A 65 47.79 -11.83 18.29
C GLY A 65 47.12 -12.32 17.01
N LYS A 66 47.93 -12.87 16.11
CA LYS A 66 47.63 -13.94 15.13
C LYS A 66 46.16 -14.19 14.73
N ILE A 67 45.92 -13.85 13.47
CA ILE A 67 45.11 -14.56 12.46
C ILE A 67 45.14 -16.08 12.69
N ARG A 68 43.95 -16.72 12.79
CA ARG A 68 43.62 -18.08 12.33
C ARG A 68 42.21 -18.48 12.83
N LEU A 69 41.20 -18.43 11.95
CA LEU A 69 39.98 -19.27 12.00
C LEU A 69 39.08 -18.92 10.79
N ALA A 70 39.44 -19.45 9.62
CA ALA A 70 38.55 -19.50 8.44
C ALA A 70 39.10 -20.54 7.44
N ALA A 71 39.00 -21.82 7.78
CA ALA A 71 39.20 -22.93 6.84
C ALA A 71 38.69 -24.24 7.47
N CYS A 72 37.38 -24.48 7.44
CA CYS A 72 36.83 -25.82 7.75
C CYS A 72 35.44 -26.09 7.15
N ALA A 73 35.03 -25.43 6.05
CA ALA A 73 33.69 -25.66 5.47
C ALA A 73 33.64 -25.65 3.93
N VAL A 74 34.71 -26.03 3.23
CA VAL A 74 34.74 -26.06 1.74
C VAL A 74 35.27 -27.39 1.16
N VAL A 75 35.49 -28.43 1.98
CA VAL A 75 36.06 -29.72 1.50
C VAL A 75 35.08 -30.90 1.55
N LEU A 76 33.80 -30.66 1.86
CA LEU A 76 32.79 -31.75 2.00
C LEU A 76 31.61 -31.68 1.01
N LEU A 77 31.78 -30.98 -0.12
CA LEU A 77 30.73 -30.88 -1.16
C LEU A 77 31.21 -31.23 -2.59
N THR A 78 32.46 -31.67 -2.76
CA THR A 78 33.05 -32.04 -4.07
C THR A 78 33.20 -33.55 -4.29
N LEU A 79 32.57 -34.39 -3.47
CA LEU A 79 32.61 -35.86 -3.64
C LEU A 79 31.23 -36.52 -3.82
N TYR A 80 30.20 -35.80 -4.30
CA TYR A 80 28.87 -36.40 -4.48
C TYR A 80 28.15 -36.18 -5.83
N PHE A 81 28.77 -35.53 -6.81
CA PHE A 81 28.25 -35.53 -8.19
C PHE A 81 29.39 -35.65 -9.19
N GLY A 82 29.84 -36.89 -9.41
CA GLY A 82 30.78 -37.23 -10.46
C GLY A 82 30.23 -38.38 -11.30
N SER A 83 29.47 -38.07 -12.35
CA SER A 83 29.36 -38.96 -13.52
C SER A 83 28.62 -38.29 -14.69
N SER A 84 29.25 -38.41 -15.86
CA SER A 84 28.77 -38.12 -17.22
C SER A 84 28.86 -36.67 -17.71
N PHE A 85 29.96 -36.34 -18.38
CA PHE A 85 29.88 -35.71 -19.70
C PHE A 85 31.15 -36.08 -20.49
N GLN A 86 30.95 -36.79 -21.60
CA GLN A 86 31.98 -37.15 -22.58
C GLN A 86 32.39 -35.91 -23.37
N GLU A 87 33.69 -35.58 -23.34
CA GLU A 87 34.32 -34.68 -24.30
C GLU A 87 34.35 -35.37 -25.68
N LYS A 88 33.65 -34.78 -26.65
CA LYS A 88 33.94 -35.00 -28.09
C LYS A 88 34.68 -33.76 -28.60
N GLY A 89 35.84 -34.01 -29.20
CA GLY A 89 36.82 -33.01 -29.58
C GLY A 89 36.34 -31.97 -30.58
N LEU A 90 36.88 -30.76 -30.44
CA LEU A 90 36.87 -29.72 -31.46
C LEU A 90 38.13 -29.86 -32.33
N PRO A 91 38.01 -29.80 -33.67
CA PRO A 91 39.15 -29.58 -34.54
C PRO A 91 39.46 -28.08 -34.66
N ASP A 92 40.76 -27.82 -34.61
CA ASP A 92 41.45 -26.56 -34.80
C ASP A 92 41.31 -26.08 -36.26
N ILE A 93 40.63 -24.95 -36.50
CA ILE A 93 40.48 -24.35 -37.83
C ILE A 93 41.28 -23.04 -37.91
N ARG A 94 42.34 -23.10 -38.70
CA ARG A 94 43.22 -22.00 -39.07
C ARG A 94 42.48 -20.92 -39.85
N ARG A 95 42.80 -19.66 -39.54
CA ARG A 95 42.50 -18.47 -40.34
C ARG A 95 43.18 -18.56 -41.71
N ALA A 96 42.37 -18.64 -42.78
CA ALA A 96 42.74 -18.18 -44.11
C ALA A 96 41.47 -17.72 -44.86
N ASP A 97 41.58 -16.56 -45.50
CA ASP A 97 40.81 -16.09 -46.65
C ASP A 97 39.29 -15.86 -46.53
N ILE A 98 38.91 -14.69 -46.02
CA ILE A 98 37.59 -14.08 -46.31
C ILE A 98 37.73 -13.25 -47.59
N LYS A 99 37.39 -13.87 -48.72
CA LYS A 99 37.04 -13.17 -49.97
C LYS A 99 35.64 -12.55 -49.81
N LYS A 100 35.52 -11.30 -50.26
CA LYS A 100 34.28 -10.54 -50.48
C LYS A 100 33.15 -11.43 -51.03
N VAL A 101 32.14 -11.69 -50.19
CA VAL A 101 30.80 -12.05 -50.65
C VAL A 101 29.94 -10.81 -50.43
N GLY A 102 29.46 -10.22 -51.53
CA GLY A 102 28.52 -9.12 -51.50
C GLY A 102 27.21 -9.58 -50.88
N VAL A 103 26.93 -9.10 -49.68
CA VAL A 103 25.62 -9.26 -49.04
C VAL A 103 24.68 -8.28 -49.72
N HIS A 104 23.79 -8.80 -50.57
CA HIS A 104 22.57 -8.09 -50.97
C HIS A 104 21.69 -7.97 -49.71
N THR A 105 21.76 -6.84 -49.02
CA THR A 105 20.76 -6.43 -48.04
C THR A 105 19.48 -6.10 -48.78
N SER A 106 18.55 -7.05 -48.85
CA SER A 106 17.21 -6.83 -49.35
C SER A 106 16.46 -5.89 -48.39
N THR A 107 16.06 -4.75 -48.93
CA THR A 107 15.14 -3.74 -48.38
C THR A 107 13.76 -4.32 -48.08
N LEU A 108 13.62 -5.08 -46.99
CA LEU A 108 12.33 -5.59 -46.47
C LEU A 108 11.86 -4.91 -45.17
N GLU A 109 12.66 -4.03 -44.57
CA GLU A 109 12.40 -3.48 -43.23
C GLU A 109 11.41 -2.29 -43.15
N THR A 110 10.87 -1.79 -44.26
CA THR A 110 10.04 -0.56 -44.22
C THR A 110 8.53 -0.77 -44.34
N LYS A 111 8.05 -1.99 -44.68
CA LYS A 111 6.61 -2.25 -44.80
C LYS A 111 5.94 -2.68 -43.49
N GLU A 112 6.63 -3.42 -42.62
CA GLU A 112 6.02 -3.91 -41.37
C GLU A 112 5.80 -2.80 -40.33
N VAL A 113 6.70 -1.82 -40.29
CA VAL A 113 6.60 -0.67 -39.35
C VAL A 113 5.36 0.19 -39.65
N GLY A 114 4.98 0.33 -40.92
CA GLY A 114 3.82 1.14 -41.32
C GLY A 114 2.47 0.55 -40.92
N VAL A 115 2.34 -0.78 -40.98
CA VAL A 115 1.09 -1.46 -40.60
C VAL A 115 0.87 -1.40 -39.09
N HIS A 116 1.94 -1.59 -38.31
CA HIS A 116 1.88 -1.57 -36.85
C HIS A 116 1.43 -0.21 -36.29
N ASN A 117 1.88 0.90 -36.86
CA ASN A 117 1.48 2.24 -36.43
C ASN A 117 0.00 2.55 -36.71
N SER A 118 -0.53 2.10 -37.85
CA SER A 118 -1.95 2.32 -38.20
C SER A 118 -2.92 1.57 -37.27
N THR A 119 -2.51 0.40 -36.77
CA THR A 119 -3.28 -0.40 -35.81
C THR A 119 -3.25 0.23 -34.41
N LEU A 120 -2.10 0.74 -33.98
CA LEU A 120 -1.96 1.44 -32.69
C LEU A 120 -2.81 2.74 -32.63
N GLU A 121 -2.84 3.53 -33.71
CA GLU A 121 -3.69 4.74 -33.78
C GLU A 121 -5.19 4.43 -33.70
N LYS A 122 -5.61 3.29 -34.27
CA LYS A 122 -7.00 2.82 -34.15
C LYS A 122 -7.32 2.38 -32.72
N LEU A 123 -6.35 1.81 -32.00
CA LEU A 123 -6.51 1.35 -30.63
C LEU A 123 -6.58 2.51 -29.63
N GLU A 124 -5.84 3.61 -29.86
CA GLU A 124 -5.97 4.84 -29.04
C GLU A 124 -7.35 5.49 -29.15
N LYS A 125 -8.06 5.23 -30.26
CA LYS A 125 -9.41 5.76 -30.51
C LYS A 125 -10.52 4.78 -30.14
N GLN A 126 -10.21 3.62 -29.57
CA GLN A 126 -11.25 2.67 -29.17
C GLN A 126 -12.13 3.25 -28.04
N PRO A 127 -13.45 2.98 -28.08
CA PRO A 127 -14.34 3.38 -27.01
C PRO A 127 -13.90 2.71 -25.70
N ASN A 128 -14.15 3.41 -24.59
CA ASN A 128 -13.91 2.86 -23.26
C ASN A 128 -14.76 1.58 -23.10
N VAL A 129 -14.11 0.48 -22.72
CA VAL A 129 -14.84 -0.75 -22.44
C VAL A 129 -15.26 -0.74 -21.00
N ASN A 130 -16.58 -0.64 -20.82
CA ASN A 130 -17.19 -0.93 -19.55
C ASN A 130 -17.03 -2.44 -19.31
N LEU A 131 -16.19 -2.77 -18.33
CA LEU A 131 -16.19 -4.11 -17.78
C LEU A 131 -17.60 -4.43 -17.26
N PRO A 132 -18.00 -5.70 -17.26
CA PRO A 132 -19.34 -6.05 -16.85
C PRO A 132 -19.54 -5.57 -15.41
N GLY A 133 -20.78 -5.17 -15.08
CA GLY A 133 -21.09 -4.50 -13.81
C GLY A 133 -20.75 -5.30 -12.55
N ASN A 134 -20.34 -6.56 -12.72
CA ASN A 134 -19.86 -7.48 -11.71
C ASN A 134 -18.33 -7.46 -11.50
N VAL A 135 -17.55 -6.56 -12.09
CA VAL A 135 -16.11 -6.42 -11.77
C VAL A 135 -15.88 -5.26 -10.81
N ILE A 136 -15.20 -5.53 -9.68
CA ILE A 136 -14.96 -4.55 -8.62
C ILE A 136 -13.50 -4.49 -8.23
N PHE A 137 -12.96 -3.28 -8.17
CA PHE A 137 -11.66 -2.99 -7.61
C PHE A 137 -11.80 -2.50 -6.17
N LEU A 138 -11.29 -3.28 -5.22
CA LEU A 138 -11.30 -2.97 -3.79
C LEU A 138 -10.02 -2.23 -3.41
N HIS A 139 -10.01 -0.90 -3.30
CA HIS A 139 -8.77 -0.16 -3.04
C HIS A 139 -8.44 -0.13 -1.54
N ILE A 140 -7.82 -1.22 -1.06
CA ILE A 140 -7.44 -1.44 0.33
C ILE A 140 -6.26 -0.55 0.73
N GLY A 141 -6.58 0.55 1.41
CA GLY A 141 -5.62 1.42 2.07
C GLY A 141 -4.51 1.94 1.12
N LYS A 142 -3.24 1.70 1.48
CA LYS A 142 -2.05 2.11 0.71
C LYS A 142 -1.34 0.94 0.03
N ALA A 143 -2.09 0.04 -0.60
CA ALA A 143 -1.60 -1.09 -1.39
C ALA A 143 -1.56 -0.76 -2.90
N ALA A 144 -0.84 0.30 -3.30
CA ALA A 144 -0.66 0.70 -4.71
C ALA A 144 -1.95 0.97 -5.54
N GLY A 145 -3.11 1.18 -4.91
CA GLY A 145 -4.36 1.23 -5.66
C GLY A 145 -4.50 2.40 -6.65
N GLY A 146 -3.77 3.50 -6.45
CA GLY A 146 -3.67 4.56 -7.47
C GLY A 146 -2.92 4.13 -8.73
N THR A 147 -1.88 3.31 -8.60
CA THR A 147 -1.11 2.75 -9.72
C THR A 147 -1.98 1.79 -10.53
N ILE A 148 -2.66 0.87 -9.84
CA ILE A 148 -3.58 -0.10 -10.44
C ILE A 148 -4.71 0.64 -11.17
N GLN A 149 -5.33 1.62 -10.51
CA GLN A 149 -6.36 2.48 -11.11
C GLN A 149 -5.87 3.20 -12.36
N SER A 150 -4.69 3.79 -12.31
CA SER A 150 -4.11 4.45 -13.48
C SER A 150 -3.89 3.46 -14.63
N ARG A 151 -3.41 2.24 -14.32
CA ARG A 151 -3.16 1.20 -15.33
C ARG A 151 -4.45 0.78 -16.02
N TYR A 152 -5.51 0.41 -15.29
CA TYR A 152 -6.74 -0.04 -15.92
C TYR A 152 -7.54 1.09 -16.60
N ASN A 153 -7.52 2.31 -16.04
CA ASN A 153 -8.23 3.45 -16.64
C ASN A 153 -7.51 4.04 -17.86
N ARG A 154 -6.18 4.22 -17.79
CA ARG A 154 -5.43 4.96 -18.82
C ARG A 154 -4.78 4.07 -19.86
N VAL A 155 -4.37 2.86 -19.48
CA VAL A 155 -3.65 1.96 -20.40
C VAL A 155 -4.59 0.95 -21.01
N TRP A 156 -5.41 0.28 -20.19
CA TRP A 156 -6.45 -0.62 -20.69
C TRP A 156 -7.68 0.13 -21.23
N ASN A 157 -7.85 1.42 -20.89
CA ASN A 157 -9.04 2.19 -21.26
C ASN A 157 -10.34 1.47 -20.86
N THR A 158 -10.37 0.94 -19.63
CA THR A 158 -11.52 0.25 -19.05
C THR A 158 -12.04 0.98 -17.84
N HIS A 159 -13.34 0.90 -17.60
CA HIS A 159 -13.97 1.41 -16.39
C HIS A 159 -14.34 0.25 -15.44
N ILE A 160 -13.73 0.24 -14.25
CA ILE A 160 -14.00 -0.74 -13.18
C ILE A 160 -14.69 -0.05 -12.02
N LYS A 161 -15.76 -0.65 -11.49
CA LYS A 161 -16.40 -0.17 -10.26
C LYS A 161 -15.36 -0.15 -9.14
N HIS A 162 -15.15 1.01 -8.55
CA HIS A 162 -14.03 1.26 -7.64
C HIS A 162 -14.54 1.59 -6.23
N CYS A 163 -14.13 0.80 -5.25
CA CYS A 163 -14.45 1.01 -3.84
C CYS A 163 -13.32 1.73 -3.11
N HIS A 164 -13.57 2.99 -2.71
CA HIS A 164 -12.60 3.83 -2.00
C HIS A 164 -13.29 5.05 -1.38
N PRO A 165 -12.87 5.53 -0.19
CA PRO A 165 -11.86 4.96 0.72
C PRO A 165 -12.45 3.92 1.69
N ARG A 166 -13.75 3.61 1.55
CA ARG A 166 -14.49 2.66 2.39
C ARG A 166 -14.90 1.43 1.57
N PRO A 167 -15.08 0.26 2.20
CA PRO A 167 -15.67 -0.90 1.53
C PRO A 167 -17.04 -0.55 0.91
N CYS A 168 -17.31 -0.99 -0.32
CA CYS A 168 -18.68 -0.97 -0.85
C CYS A 168 -19.38 -2.24 -0.42
N ILE A 169 -19.94 -2.28 0.78
CA ILE A 169 -20.74 -3.45 1.19
C ILE A 169 -22.11 -3.30 0.53
N GLN A 170 -22.45 -4.21 -0.38
CA GLN A 170 -23.78 -4.27 -0.98
C GLN A 170 -24.52 -5.48 -0.38
N PRO A 171 -25.72 -5.30 0.21
CA PRO A 171 -26.48 -6.40 0.81
C PRO A 171 -26.73 -7.56 -0.15
N GLU A 172 -26.90 -7.25 -1.44
CA GLU A 172 -27.25 -8.20 -2.50
C GLU A 172 -26.14 -9.24 -2.74
N TRP A 173 -24.89 -8.93 -2.41
CA TRP A 173 -23.77 -9.88 -2.57
C TRP A 173 -23.84 -11.04 -1.58
N ASN A 174 -24.70 -10.99 -0.56
CA ASN A 174 -24.83 -12.07 0.43
C ASN A 174 -25.97 -13.05 0.08
N THR A 175 -26.79 -12.76 -0.92
CA THR A 175 -28.05 -13.49 -1.15
C THR A 175 -28.14 -14.20 -2.49
N ASP A 176 -27.30 -13.83 -3.45
CA ASP A 176 -27.33 -14.38 -4.81
C ASP A 176 -25.92 -14.82 -5.21
N GLU A 177 -25.71 -16.14 -5.33
CA GLU A 177 -24.41 -16.72 -5.68
C GLU A 177 -23.93 -16.24 -7.06
N ASP A 178 -24.84 -16.06 -8.02
CA ASP A 178 -24.51 -15.59 -9.36
C ASP A 178 -24.14 -14.11 -9.36
N ALA A 179 -24.58 -13.34 -8.35
CA ALA A 179 -24.28 -11.93 -8.19
C ALA A 179 -22.87 -11.63 -7.62
N HIS A 180 -22.09 -12.64 -7.23
CA HIS A 180 -20.76 -12.40 -6.65
C HIS A 180 -19.83 -11.69 -7.66
N PRO A 181 -19.28 -10.52 -7.31
CA PRO A 181 -18.41 -9.81 -8.23
C PRO A 181 -17.04 -10.50 -8.39
N TYR A 182 -16.45 -10.36 -9.58
CA TYR A 182 -15.02 -10.57 -9.78
C TYR A 182 -14.24 -9.44 -9.10
N LEU A 183 -13.33 -9.78 -8.20
CA LEU A 183 -12.61 -8.83 -7.36
C LEU A 183 -11.16 -8.67 -7.81
N MET A 184 -10.74 -7.43 -8.03
CA MET A 184 -9.33 -7.06 -8.05
C MET A 184 -8.94 -6.57 -6.65
N LEU A 185 -8.01 -7.28 -6.02
CA LEU A 185 -7.69 -7.09 -4.61
C LEU A 185 -6.20 -6.74 -4.42
N PRO A 186 -5.85 -5.45 -4.30
CA PRO A 186 -4.52 -5.04 -3.93
C PRO A 186 -4.21 -5.46 -2.49
N LEU A 187 -3.13 -6.21 -2.32
CA LEU A 187 -2.62 -6.67 -1.03
C LEU A 187 -1.26 -6.05 -0.75
N ARG A 188 -0.99 -5.83 0.53
CA ARG A 188 0.29 -5.34 1.04
C ARG A 188 0.42 -5.83 2.47
N ASP A 189 1.66 -5.99 2.92
CA ASP A 189 1.98 -6.20 4.34
C ASP A 189 1.16 -5.22 5.24
N PRO A 190 0.37 -5.73 6.20
CA PRO A 190 -0.47 -4.91 7.07
C PRO A 190 0.28 -3.80 7.83
N ILE A 191 1.51 -4.08 8.27
CA ILE A 191 2.37 -3.10 8.97
C ILE A 191 2.84 -2.03 8.00
N ASP A 192 3.30 -2.42 6.81
CA ASP A 192 3.73 -1.45 5.78
C ASP A 192 2.56 -0.61 5.29
N ARG A 193 1.36 -1.18 5.25
CA ARG A 193 0.12 -0.47 4.91
C ARG A 193 -0.24 0.55 6.00
N PHE A 194 -0.16 0.17 7.28
CA PHE A 194 -0.38 1.06 8.42
C PHE A 194 0.60 2.24 8.38
N ASP A 195 1.89 1.96 8.27
CA ASP A 195 2.95 2.96 8.23
C ASP A 195 2.79 3.90 7.03
N SER A 196 2.55 3.31 5.85
CA SER A 196 2.34 4.08 4.64
C SER A 196 1.07 4.92 4.67
N ALA A 197 0.00 4.46 5.33
CA ALA A 197 -1.23 5.23 5.50
C ALA A 197 -0.99 6.41 6.44
N PHE A 198 -0.42 6.17 7.63
CA PHE A 198 -0.13 7.22 8.61
C PHE A 198 0.68 8.36 8.00
N TYR A 199 1.84 8.06 7.40
CA TYR A 199 2.71 9.10 6.85
C TYR A 199 2.17 9.74 5.57
N TRP A 200 1.39 9.02 4.77
CA TRP A 200 0.68 9.64 3.66
C TRP A 200 -0.42 10.59 4.15
N ARG A 201 -1.09 10.30 5.27
CA ARG A 201 -2.07 11.19 5.88
C ARG A 201 -1.42 12.39 6.56
N LEU A 202 -0.27 12.21 7.20
CA LEU A 202 0.51 13.31 7.76
C LEU A 202 0.80 14.39 6.71
N LEU A 203 1.17 13.97 5.50
CA LEU A 203 1.42 14.87 4.36
C LEU A 203 0.16 15.40 3.69
N ARG A 204 -1.03 15.06 4.17
CA ARG A 204 -2.32 15.42 3.55
C ARG A 204 -3.32 16.06 4.52
N VAL A 205 -2.93 16.23 5.78
CA VAL A 205 -3.74 16.77 6.85
C VAL A 205 -3.01 17.99 7.38
N CYS A 206 -3.71 19.12 7.41
CA CYS A 206 -3.15 20.38 7.89
C CYS A 206 -2.74 20.27 9.36
N HIS A 207 -1.60 20.86 9.69
CA HIS A 207 -1.19 21.06 11.06
C HIS A 207 -2.12 22.11 11.70
N PRO A 208 -2.61 21.90 12.94
CA PRO A 208 -3.47 22.88 13.61
C PRO A 208 -2.76 24.22 13.88
N ASP A 209 -1.45 24.18 14.04
CA ASP A 209 -0.56 25.34 14.05
C ASP A 209 0.04 25.56 12.64
N PRO A 210 -0.30 26.67 11.95
CA PRO A 210 0.24 26.99 10.63
C PRO A 210 1.77 27.12 10.58
N GLU A 211 2.42 27.49 11.69
CA GLU A 211 3.88 27.65 11.75
C GLU A 211 4.61 26.30 11.70
N LEU A 212 3.93 25.23 12.11
CA LEU A 212 4.44 23.86 12.11
C LEU A 212 4.00 23.06 10.87
N GLN A 213 3.37 23.72 9.90
CA GLN A 213 2.97 23.11 8.65
C GLN A 213 4.20 22.70 7.83
N ILE A 214 4.24 21.46 7.35
CA ILE A 214 5.34 20.95 6.52
C ILE A 214 5.44 21.82 5.23
N PRO A 215 6.60 22.46 4.97
CA PRO A 215 6.82 23.29 3.77
C PRO A 215 6.59 22.50 2.47
N ASN A 216 6.18 23.19 1.40
CA ASN A 216 5.93 22.63 0.06
C ASN A 216 4.81 21.57 -0.03
N TYR A 217 3.88 21.55 0.94
CA TYR A 217 2.69 20.70 0.91
C TYR A 217 1.89 20.77 -0.41
N LYS A 218 1.78 21.96 -1.02
CA LYS A 218 1.02 22.19 -2.26
C LYS A 218 1.61 21.40 -3.44
N GLU A 219 2.94 21.33 -3.53
CA GLU A 219 3.65 20.56 -4.55
C GLU A 219 3.44 19.05 -4.34
N LEU A 220 3.43 18.59 -3.08
CA LEU A 220 3.33 17.17 -2.74
C LEU A 220 1.92 16.60 -2.88
N SER A 221 0.91 17.40 -2.51
CA SER A 221 -0.48 16.93 -2.52
C SER A 221 -1.15 17.09 -3.88
N GLY A 222 -0.57 17.89 -4.79
CA GLY A 222 -1.13 18.23 -6.10
C GLY A 222 -2.53 18.84 -6.02
N ARG A 223 -2.92 19.34 -4.84
CA ARG A 223 -4.23 19.92 -4.56
C ARG A 223 -4.06 21.13 -3.67
N ASP A 224 -4.81 22.18 -3.97
CA ASP A 224 -5.02 23.31 -3.07
C ASP A 224 -5.87 22.85 -1.87
N TRP A 225 -5.25 22.20 -0.90
CA TRP A 225 -5.89 22.05 0.41
C TRP A 225 -5.77 23.38 1.12
N ASP A 226 -6.89 24.08 1.18
CA ASP A 226 -6.99 25.28 1.97
C ASP A 226 -7.06 24.92 3.46
N CYS A 227 -5.90 24.93 4.12
CA CYS A 227 -5.78 24.75 5.57
C CYS A 227 -6.49 25.85 6.37
N THR A 228 -6.91 26.95 5.74
CA THR A 228 -7.60 28.06 6.43
C THR A 228 -9.07 27.78 6.69
N THR A 229 -9.69 26.86 5.95
CA THR A 229 -11.16 26.65 6.00
C THR A 229 -11.65 25.73 7.13
N GLY A 230 -10.76 25.20 7.98
CA GLY A 230 -11.15 24.35 9.12
C GLY A 230 -11.93 23.08 8.72
N ASN A 231 -11.92 22.71 7.44
CA ASN A 231 -12.84 21.72 6.88
C ASN A 231 -12.51 20.29 7.37
N GLY A 232 -13.20 19.86 8.42
CA GLY A 232 -13.72 18.49 8.57
C GLY A 232 -12.74 17.38 8.97
N ARG A 233 -11.49 17.68 9.30
CA ARG A 233 -10.51 16.66 9.75
C ARG A 233 -9.96 16.87 11.15
N GLY A 234 -10.66 17.64 11.99
CA GLY A 234 -10.22 17.95 13.36
C GLY A 234 -9.75 16.72 14.12
N TYR A 235 -10.49 15.60 14.08
CA TYR A 235 -10.07 14.36 14.77
C TYR A 235 -8.85 13.68 14.18
N GLU A 236 -8.70 13.69 12.85
CA GLU A 236 -7.54 13.08 12.20
C GLU A 236 -6.29 13.93 12.39
N ALA A 237 -6.41 15.26 12.28
CA ALA A 237 -5.34 16.21 12.57
C ALA A 237 -4.93 16.14 14.05
N GLN A 238 -5.91 16.09 14.96
CA GLN A 238 -5.68 15.89 16.38
C GLN A 238 -4.92 14.59 16.64
N ALA A 239 -5.36 13.48 16.04
CA ALA A 239 -4.68 12.20 16.18
C ALA A 239 -3.22 12.27 15.68
N ILE A 240 -3.02 12.68 14.42
CA ILE A 240 -1.71 12.64 13.78
C ILE A 240 -0.75 13.67 14.37
N HIS A 241 -1.16 14.94 14.50
CA HIS A 241 -0.26 16.04 14.85
C HIS A 241 -0.13 16.26 16.36
N ILE A 242 -1.20 16.05 17.13
CA ILE A 242 -1.21 16.38 18.57
C ILE A 242 -1.04 15.14 19.44
N THR A 243 -1.92 14.14 19.30
CA THR A 243 -1.89 12.94 20.15
C THR A 243 -0.63 12.12 19.88
N TYR A 244 -0.34 11.88 18.60
CA TYR A 244 0.77 11.03 18.18
C TYR A 244 1.99 11.78 17.68
N GLU A 245 1.99 13.12 17.69
CA GLU A 245 3.17 13.95 17.41
C GLU A 245 3.91 13.53 16.13
N GLN A 246 3.15 13.21 15.07
CA GLN A 246 3.66 12.77 13.78
C GLN A 246 4.48 11.46 13.84
N ASN A 247 4.30 10.67 14.91
CA ASN A 247 5.04 9.45 15.18
C ASN A 247 4.15 8.21 15.11
N ALA A 248 4.25 7.46 14.01
CA ALA A 248 3.51 6.22 13.80
C ALA A 248 3.82 5.14 14.86
N SER A 249 5.04 5.15 15.44
CA SER A 249 5.43 4.20 16.49
C SER A 249 4.65 4.43 17.79
N LYS A 250 4.34 5.69 18.13
CA LYS A 250 3.57 6.00 19.33
C LYS A 250 2.13 5.48 19.20
N LEU A 251 1.51 5.66 18.03
CA LEU A 251 0.20 5.06 17.74
C LEU A 251 0.25 3.53 17.77
N ALA A 252 1.27 2.93 17.16
CA ALA A 252 1.46 1.49 17.18
C ALA A 252 1.51 0.95 18.61
N LEU A 253 2.41 1.46 19.45
CA LEU A 253 2.58 1.00 20.83
C LEU A 253 1.28 1.15 21.64
N ASP A 254 0.56 2.25 21.48
CA ASP A 254 -0.72 2.46 22.17
C ASP A 254 -1.79 1.44 21.75
N LEU A 255 -1.79 0.97 20.49
CA LEU A 255 -2.71 -0.08 20.03
C LEU A 255 -2.50 -1.42 20.77
N CYS A 256 -1.29 -1.68 21.27
CA CYS A 256 -0.95 -2.87 22.06
C CYS A 256 -0.83 -2.59 23.57
N SER A 257 -1.16 -1.38 24.01
CA SER A 257 -1.01 -1.01 25.42
C SER A 257 -1.76 -1.98 26.34
N PRO A 258 -1.17 -2.38 27.48
CA PRO A 258 -1.89 -3.11 28.51
C PRO A 258 -3.03 -2.26 29.12
N ASP A 259 -2.93 -0.93 29.04
CA ASP A 259 -4.01 -0.02 29.43
C ASP A 259 -5.13 -0.03 28.38
N LYS A 260 -6.28 -0.59 28.78
CA LYS A 260 -7.47 -0.71 27.93
C LYS A 260 -8.04 0.64 27.49
N LYS A 261 -7.90 1.69 28.29
CA LYS A 261 -8.34 3.03 27.92
C LYS A 261 -7.47 3.56 26.79
N LEU A 262 -6.14 3.48 26.94
CA LEU A 262 -5.18 3.92 25.92
C LEU A 262 -5.35 3.13 24.62
N GLN A 263 -5.50 1.80 24.71
CA GLN A 263 -5.77 0.94 23.56
C GLN A 263 -7.07 1.31 22.84
N LYS A 264 -8.15 1.61 23.58
CA LYS A 264 -9.44 2.04 22.99
C LYS A 264 -9.30 3.39 22.29
N GLU A 265 -8.59 4.34 22.90
CA GLU A 265 -8.32 5.65 22.30
C GLU A 265 -7.47 5.54 21.03
N ALA A 266 -6.45 4.68 21.03
CA ALA A 266 -5.61 4.40 19.87
C ALA A 266 -6.40 3.78 18.71
N ARG A 267 -7.29 2.82 19.00
CA ARG A 267 -8.18 2.24 17.97
C ARG A 267 -9.12 3.29 17.38
N LYS A 268 -9.67 4.18 18.21
CA LYS A 268 -10.50 5.31 17.75
C LYS A 268 -9.70 6.30 16.91
N ALA A 269 -8.46 6.58 17.27
CA ALA A 269 -7.59 7.43 16.48
C ALA A 269 -7.26 6.78 15.13
N MET A 270 -6.89 5.51 15.12
CA MET A 270 -6.64 4.73 13.90
C MET A 270 -7.86 4.70 12.98
N SER A 271 -9.08 4.56 13.52
CA SER A 271 -10.31 4.62 12.74
C SER A 271 -10.62 6.00 12.17
N ASN A 272 -9.98 7.06 12.67
CA ASN A 272 -10.09 8.41 12.10
C ASN A 272 -9.00 8.70 11.06
N ILE A 273 -7.92 7.92 11.02
CA ILE A 273 -6.84 8.07 10.04
C ILE A 273 -7.24 7.38 8.73
N GLY A 274 -7.38 8.16 7.66
CA GLY A 274 -7.79 7.65 6.35
C GLY A 274 -6.83 6.58 5.83
N HIS A 275 -7.36 5.53 5.20
CA HIS A 275 -6.62 4.33 4.75
C HIS A 275 -6.06 3.40 5.84
N SER A 276 -6.25 3.73 7.12
CA SER A 276 -5.90 2.85 8.25
C SER A 276 -7.13 2.20 8.92
N GLN A 277 -8.34 2.60 8.53
CA GLN A 277 -9.59 2.29 9.24
C GLN A 277 -10.05 0.84 9.08
N PHE A 278 -9.81 0.25 7.90
CA PHE A 278 -10.38 -1.04 7.50
C PHE A 278 -9.27 -2.03 7.19
N ASN A 279 -9.32 -3.20 7.83
CA ASN A 279 -8.46 -4.33 7.50
C ASN A 279 -9.02 -5.12 6.29
N ILE A 280 -8.25 -6.06 5.72
CA ILE A 280 -8.68 -6.82 4.53
C ILE A 280 -10.02 -7.53 4.78
N ARG A 281 -10.26 -8.09 5.98
CA ARG A 281 -11.54 -8.74 6.31
C ARG A 281 -12.73 -7.78 6.28
N ASN A 282 -12.56 -6.51 6.68
CA ASN A 282 -13.63 -5.51 6.54
C ASN A 282 -13.99 -5.27 5.07
N TRP A 283 -13.00 -5.26 4.18
CA TRP A 283 -13.20 -5.13 2.73
C TRP A 283 -13.84 -6.36 2.10
N MET A 284 -13.66 -7.52 2.71
CA MET A 284 -14.17 -8.82 2.27
C MET A 284 -15.15 -9.41 3.29
N SER A 285 -16.03 -8.57 3.84
CA SER A 285 -16.98 -8.94 4.89
C SER A 285 -18.25 -9.64 4.38
N PHE A 286 -18.31 -9.91 3.08
CA PHE A 286 -19.33 -10.71 2.40
C PHE A 286 -18.77 -12.11 2.11
N ASP A 287 -19.65 -13.02 1.67
CA ASP A 287 -19.27 -14.40 1.33
C ASP A 287 -18.47 -14.49 0.03
N TRP A 288 -17.21 -14.03 0.08
CA TRP A 288 -16.37 -13.96 -1.10
C TRP A 288 -15.99 -15.36 -1.62
N GLN A 289 -16.06 -15.52 -2.93
CA GLN A 289 -15.72 -16.76 -3.61
C GLN A 289 -14.25 -16.72 -4.07
N PRO A 290 -13.36 -17.62 -3.60
CA PRO A 290 -11.92 -17.53 -3.91
C PRO A 290 -11.56 -17.61 -5.39
N GLU A 291 -12.36 -18.33 -6.17
CA GLU A 291 -12.26 -18.39 -7.62
C GLU A 291 -12.67 -17.08 -8.30
N ARG A 292 -13.36 -16.14 -7.62
CA ARG A 292 -13.70 -14.82 -8.15
C ARG A 292 -12.76 -13.70 -7.69
N VAL A 293 -11.69 -14.02 -6.94
CA VAL A 293 -10.73 -13.02 -6.42
C VAL A 293 -9.39 -13.12 -7.13
N TYR A 294 -8.87 -11.98 -7.59
CA TYR A 294 -7.50 -11.83 -8.11
C TYR A 294 -6.67 -10.91 -7.20
N PRO A 295 -5.76 -11.48 -6.39
CA PRO A 295 -4.86 -10.68 -5.57
C PRO A 295 -3.74 -10.02 -6.40
N ILE A 296 -3.47 -8.74 -6.12
CA ILE A 296 -2.34 -7.97 -6.68
C ILE A 296 -1.45 -7.58 -5.51
N VAL A 297 -0.30 -8.23 -5.34
CA VAL A 297 0.51 -8.15 -4.13
C VAL A 297 1.62 -7.13 -4.30
N VAL A 298 1.65 -6.13 -3.41
CA VAL A 298 2.71 -5.14 -3.27
C VAL A 298 3.71 -5.65 -2.24
N GLU A 299 4.78 -6.26 -2.72
CA GLU A 299 5.87 -6.76 -1.91
C GLU A 299 7.21 -6.58 -2.61
N LYS A 300 8.24 -6.21 -1.85
CA LYS A 300 9.58 -5.94 -2.37
C LYS A 300 10.12 -7.15 -3.13
N GLY A 301 10.55 -6.94 -4.37
CA GLY A 301 11.03 -8.02 -5.25
C GLY A 301 9.92 -8.68 -6.08
N PHE A 302 8.66 -8.27 -5.87
CA PHE A 302 7.48 -8.67 -6.64
C PHE A 302 6.76 -7.43 -7.20
N ASP A 303 7.49 -6.34 -7.41
CA ASP A 303 6.96 -4.98 -7.60
C ASP A 303 6.38 -4.68 -9.00
N SER A 304 6.14 -5.70 -9.82
CA SER A 304 5.56 -5.61 -11.17
C SER A 304 4.04 -5.37 -11.12
N ILE A 305 3.61 -4.31 -10.42
CA ILE A 305 2.19 -3.97 -10.23
C ILE A 305 1.44 -3.77 -11.55
N PRO A 306 2.01 -3.08 -12.57
CA PRO A 306 1.37 -3.00 -13.88
C PRO A 306 1.13 -4.39 -14.49
N GLU A 307 2.12 -5.29 -14.44
CA GLU A 307 2.02 -6.64 -15.00
C GLU A 307 0.98 -7.48 -14.26
N GLN A 308 0.98 -7.46 -12.93
CA GLN A 308 -0.05 -8.13 -12.12
C GLN A 308 -1.46 -7.59 -12.41
N THR A 309 -1.59 -6.29 -12.70
CA THR A 309 -2.86 -5.67 -13.11
C THR A 309 -3.30 -6.17 -14.48
N ASP A 310 -2.37 -6.27 -15.43
CA ASP A 310 -2.64 -6.77 -16.77
C ASP A 310 -3.06 -8.25 -16.73
N GLU A 311 -2.40 -9.07 -15.91
CA GLU A 311 -2.78 -10.47 -15.67
C GLU A 311 -4.18 -10.58 -15.05
N ALA A 312 -4.51 -9.74 -14.07
CA ALA A 312 -5.83 -9.72 -13.46
C ALA A 312 -6.93 -9.46 -14.50
N ILE A 313 -6.71 -8.51 -15.41
CA ILE A 313 -7.69 -8.18 -16.46
C ILE A 313 -7.82 -9.33 -17.48
N ARG A 314 -6.72 -9.95 -17.90
CA ARG A 314 -6.75 -11.15 -18.76
C ARG A 314 -7.49 -12.30 -18.10
N TRP A 315 -7.23 -12.51 -16.81
CA TRP A 315 -7.91 -13.53 -16.04
C TRP A 315 -9.41 -13.26 -15.94
N ILE A 316 -9.84 -12.02 -15.64
CA ILE A 316 -11.26 -11.64 -15.65
C ILE A 316 -11.88 -11.88 -17.03
N TRP A 317 -11.20 -11.50 -18.12
CA TRP A 317 -11.69 -11.71 -19.47
C TRP A 317 -11.89 -13.20 -19.79
N ASN A 318 -10.92 -14.06 -19.48
CA ASN A 318 -11.04 -15.50 -19.70
C ASN A 318 -12.26 -16.13 -18.99
N ASN A 319 -12.72 -15.53 -17.88
CA ASN A 319 -13.84 -16.07 -17.09
C ASN A 319 -15.19 -15.44 -17.44
N THR A 320 -15.21 -14.25 -18.05
CA THR A 320 -16.44 -13.49 -18.29
C THR A 320 -16.73 -13.18 -19.75
N HIS A 321 -15.71 -13.26 -20.61
CA HIS A 321 -15.77 -12.95 -22.04
C HIS A 321 -16.47 -11.60 -22.31
N PHE A 322 -16.17 -10.59 -21.49
CA PHE A 322 -16.88 -9.30 -21.53
C PHE A 322 -16.67 -8.49 -22.80
N GLU A 323 -15.71 -8.89 -23.63
CA GLU A 323 -15.50 -8.35 -24.97
C GLU A 323 -15.11 -9.46 -25.93
N GLU A 324 -15.30 -9.22 -27.22
CA GLU A 324 -14.94 -10.18 -28.27
C GLU A 324 -13.44 -10.50 -28.26
N GLN A 325 -13.09 -11.77 -28.46
CA GLN A 325 -11.70 -12.25 -28.44
C GLN A 325 -10.76 -11.47 -29.35
N SER A 326 -11.17 -11.15 -30.58
CA SER A 326 -10.35 -10.40 -31.52
C SER A 326 -10.03 -8.99 -30.99
N THR A 327 -11.01 -8.34 -30.38
CA THR A 327 -10.87 -7.01 -29.76
C THR A 327 -9.98 -7.07 -28.51
N PHE A 328 -10.18 -8.09 -27.65
CA PHE A 328 -9.36 -8.30 -26.46
C PHE A 328 -7.89 -8.54 -26.82
N GLN A 329 -7.62 -9.37 -27.82
CA GLN A 329 -6.26 -9.66 -28.28
C GLN A 329 -5.55 -8.39 -28.76
N LEU A 330 -6.19 -7.60 -29.63
CA LEU A 330 -5.65 -6.34 -30.11
C LEU A 330 -5.34 -5.38 -28.95
N ARG A 331 -6.23 -5.27 -27.96
CA ARG A 331 -5.97 -4.44 -26.78
C ARG A 331 -4.82 -4.97 -25.94
N SER A 332 -4.80 -6.27 -25.66
CA SER A 332 -3.74 -6.90 -24.87
C SER A 332 -2.36 -6.70 -25.53
N GLU A 333 -2.28 -6.80 -26.85
CA GLU A 333 -1.07 -6.48 -27.62
C GLU A 333 -0.67 -5.01 -27.47
N TYR A 334 -1.62 -4.07 -27.61
CA TYR A 334 -1.35 -2.65 -27.39
C TYR A 334 -0.83 -2.35 -25.98
N VAL A 335 -1.45 -2.94 -24.94
CA VAL A 335 -1.06 -2.77 -23.55
C VAL A 335 0.36 -3.29 -23.30
N ALA A 336 0.74 -4.41 -23.93
CA ALA A 336 2.09 -4.99 -23.82
C ALA A 336 3.18 -4.07 -24.40
N HIS A 337 2.84 -3.24 -25.40
CA HIS A 337 3.76 -2.27 -26.00
C HIS A 337 3.80 -0.91 -25.28
N LYS A 338 2.84 -0.63 -24.39
CA LYS A 338 2.85 0.61 -23.61
C LYS A 338 3.83 0.48 -22.44
N PRO A 339 4.71 1.47 -22.24
CA PRO A 339 5.71 1.40 -21.18
C PRO A 339 5.02 1.21 -19.82
N LEU A 340 5.60 0.33 -19.00
CA LEU A 340 5.14 0.03 -17.65
C LEU A 340 5.27 1.25 -16.72
N SER A 341 6.11 2.22 -17.11
CA SER A 341 6.19 3.52 -16.48
C SER A 341 4.90 4.31 -16.77
N VAL A 342 3.89 4.10 -15.94
CA VAL A 342 2.96 5.19 -15.65
C VAL A 342 3.84 6.35 -15.19
N PRO A 343 3.82 7.55 -15.83
CA PRO A 343 4.60 8.67 -15.37
C PRO A 343 4.31 8.77 -13.88
N ALA A 344 5.36 8.65 -13.05
CA ALA A 344 5.23 8.66 -11.61
C ALA A 344 4.56 9.98 -11.26
N GLN A 345 3.22 9.97 -11.17
CA GLN A 345 2.44 11.16 -10.87
C GLN A 345 2.74 11.41 -9.40
N ASN A 346 3.78 12.20 -9.21
CA ASN A 346 4.38 12.62 -7.96
C ASN A 346 5.05 11.46 -7.25
N SER A 347 6.38 11.40 -7.43
CA SER A 347 7.35 10.75 -6.55
C SER A 347 6.78 10.50 -5.16
N HIS A 348 6.68 9.23 -4.79
CA HIS A 348 6.16 8.78 -3.51
C HIS A 348 6.59 9.73 -2.39
N SER A 349 5.63 10.47 -1.82
CA SER A 349 5.87 11.45 -0.78
C SER A 349 6.51 10.85 0.50
N SER A 350 6.75 9.53 0.50
CA SER A 350 7.46 8.78 1.51
C SER A 350 8.94 9.09 1.64
N THR A 351 9.61 9.68 0.65
CA THR A 351 11.05 10.00 0.75
C THR A 351 11.32 11.19 1.67
N LEU A 352 10.35 12.09 1.83
CA LEU A 352 10.53 13.33 2.59
C LEU A 352 10.41 13.15 4.10
N ILE A 353 9.71 12.10 4.54
CA ILE A 353 9.61 11.76 5.95
C ILE A 353 10.35 10.46 6.17
N LYS A 354 11.35 10.48 7.06
CA LYS A 354 12.05 9.26 7.46
C LYS A 354 11.06 8.35 8.21
N LYS A 355 10.56 7.34 7.49
CA LYS A 355 9.64 6.34 8.01
C LYS A 355 10.42 5.30 8.78
N THR A 356 10.37 5.35 10.11
CA THR A 356 10.90 4.24 10.90
C THR A 356 9.98 3.99 12.08
N LEU A 357 9.13 2.98 11.94
CA LEU A 357 8.59 2.28 13.09
C LEU A 357 9.77 1.75 13.92
N THR A 358 9.70 1.89 15.24
CA THR A 358 10.66 1.24 16.14
C THR A 358 10.49 -0.28 16.06
N ALA A 359 11.54 -1.05 16.42
CA ALA A 359 11.44 -2.50 16.47
C ALA A 359 10.31 -2.97 17.41
N GLU A 360 10.13 -2.28 18.55
CA GLU A 360 9.04 -2.53 19.49
C GLU A 360 7.66 -2.27 18.87
N ALA A 361 7.50 -1.18 18.12
CA ALA A 361 6.27 -0.88 17.41
C ALA A 361 5.95 -1.93 16.34
N VAL A 362 6.96 -2.41 15.62
CA VAL A 362 6.80 -3.51 14.63
C VAL A 362 6.33 -4.78 15.33
N GLU A 363 6.92 -5.15 16.46
CA GLU A 363 6.53 -6.35 17.21
C GLU A 363 5.11 -6.26 17.77
N CYS A 364 4.74 -5.08 18.29
CA CYS A 364 3.36 -4.80 18.68
C CYS A 364 2.40 -4.98 17.50
N LEU A 365 2.66 -4.32 16.36
CA LEU A 365 1.75 -4.39 15.22
C LEU A 365 1.66 -5.79 14.61
N ARG A 366 2.72 -6.60 14.71
CA ARG A 366 2.72 -8.01 14.31
C ARG A 366 1.66 -8.80 15.08
N THR A 367 1.60 -8.59 16.40
CA THR A 367 0.55 -9.18 17.25
C THR A 367 -0.82 -8.59 16.94
N PHE A 368 -0.92 -7.26 16.81
CA PHE A 368 -2.18 -6.57 16.52
C PHE A 368 -2.83 -7.02 15.20
N TYR A 369 -2.03 -7.30 14.16
CA TYR A 369 -2.49 -7.73 12.85
C TYR A 369 -2.46 -9.26 12.64
N GLN A 370 -2.35 -10.06 13.70
CA GLN A 370 -2.24 -11.52 13.59
C GLN A 370 -3.40 -12.13 12.78
N ASP A 371 -4.65 -11.73 13.05
CA ASP A 371 -5.83 -12.21 12.31
C ASP A 371 -5.82 -11.83 10.82
N GLU A 372 -5.17 -10.71 10.50
CA GLU A 372 -5.01 -10.24 9.12
C GLU A 372 -3.91 -11.01 8.38
N TYR A 373 -2.82 -11.38 9.06
CA TYR A 373 -1.82 -12.29 8.49
C TYR A 373 -2.37 -13.69 8.25
N GLN A 374 -3.22 -14.21 9.15
CA GLN A 374 -3.92 -15.46 8.93
C GLN A 374 -4.83 -15.38 7.69
N PHE A 375 -5.56 -14.27 7.53
CA PHE A 375 -6.38 -14.07 6.33
C PHE A 375 -5.54 -13.91 5.06
N LEU A 376 -4.38 -13.26 5.15
CA LEU A 376 -3.46 -13.13 4.03
C LEU A 376 -2.93 -14.51 3.59
N ALA A 377 -2.61 -15.39 4.53
CA ALA A 377 -2.23 -16.77 4.25
C ALA A 377 -3.37 -17.54 3.57
N GLU A 378 -4.61 -17.39 4.05
CA GLU A 378 -5.79 -17.97 3.43
C GLU A 378 -5.98 -17.49 1.98
N LEU A 379 -5.83 -16.19 1.73
CA LEU A 379 -5.87 -15.62 0.36
C LEU A 379 -4.76 -16.17 -0.52
N GLY A 380 -3.54 -16.32 0.01
CA GLY A 380 -2.42 -16.93 -0.71
C GLY A 380 -2.71 -18.36 -1.14
N GLN A 381 -3.34 -19.15 -0.27
CA GLN A 381 -3.68 -20.54 -0.55
C GLN A 381 -4.87 -20.68 -1.51
N LYS A 382 -5.92 -19.87 -1.32
CA LYS A 382 -7.20 -20.06 -2.01
C LYS A 382 -7.40 -19.17 -3.25
N ALA A 383 -6.84 -17.96 -3.25
CA ALA A 383 -7.17 -16.94 -4.24
C ALA A 383 -6.04 -16.64 -5.25
N CYS A 384 -4.77 -16.83 -4.89
CA CYS A 384 -3.67 -16.55 -5.82
C CYS A 384 -3.78 -17.37 -7.12
N LYS A 385 -3.64 -16.69 -8.27
CA LYS A 385 -3.73 -17.28 -9.62
C LYS A 385 -2.38 -17.52 -10.28
N SER A 386 -1.28 -17.12 -9.63
CA SER A 386 0.08 -17.27 -10.12
C SER A 386 1.04 -17.65 -8.98
N GLU A 387 2.14 -18.32 -9.34
CA GLU A 387 3.24 -18.63 -8.40
C GLU A 387 3.82 -17.34 -7.79
N GLY A 388 3.97 -16.29 -8.61
CA GLY A 388 4.44 -14.97 -8.14
C GLY A 388 3.57 -14.39 -7.03
N CYS A 389 2.25 -14.51 -7.12
CA CYS A 389 1.32 -14.08 -6.07
C CYS A 389 1.54 -14.86 -4.76
N GLN A 390 1.68 -16.19 -4.85
CA GLN A 390 1.89 -17.06 -3.69
C GLN A 390 3.23 -16.76 -3.00
N LEU A 391 4.30 -16.64 -3.79
CA LEU A 391 5.63 -16.30 -3.30
C LEU A 391 5.68 -14.89 -2.67
N ALA A 392 4.98 -13.93 -3.24
CA ALA A 392 4.87 -12.57 -2.68
C ALA A 392 4.18 -12.57 -1.32
N ILE A 393 3.06 -13.30 -1.17
CA ILE A 393 2.39 -13.46 0.12
C ILE A 393 3.28 -14.21 1.11
N GLN A 394 3.94 -15.28 0.69
CA GLN A 394 4.84 -16.02 1.56
C GLN A 394 6.04 -15.16 2.01
N SER A 395 6.55 -14.26 1.15
CA SER A 395 7.58 -13.28 1.52
C SER A 395 7.10 -12.36 2.64
N ILE A 396 5.87 -11.83 2.53
CA ILE A 396 5.25 -11.02 3.59
C ILE A 396 5.16 -11.83 4.89
N LEU A 397 4.65 -13.07 4.83
CA LEU A 397 4.48 -13.92 6.01
C LEU A 397 5.81 -14.26 6.67
N ASN A 398 6.82 -14.66 5.89
CA ASN A 398 8.16 -15.02 6.40
C ASN A 398 8.86 -13.86 7.09
N ARG A 399 8.65 -12.63 6.63
CA ARG A 399 9.22 -11.43 7.27
C ARG A 399 8.60 -11.13 8.65
N ARG A 400 7.43 -11.71 8.94
CA ARG A 400 6.59 -11.41 10.11
C ARG A 400 6.31 -12.62 11.00
N ALA A 401 6.80 -13.80 10.62
CA ALA A 401 6.89 -14.98 11.47
C ALA A 401 7.93 -14.74 12.57
#